data_AF-A0ABD0MTI7-F1
#
_entry.id   AF-A0ABD0MTI7-F1
#
_cell.length_a   1.000
_cell.length_b   1.000
_cell.length_c   1.000
_cell.angle_alpha   90.00
_cell.angle_beta   90.00
_cell.angle_gamma   90.00
#
_symmetry.space_group_name_H-M   'P 1'
#
loop_
_entity.id
_entity.type
_entity.pdbx_description
1 polymer ?
#
loop_
_entity_poly.entity_id
_entity_poly.type
_entity_poly.pdbx_seq_one_letter_code
_entity_poly.pdbx_strand_id
1 'polypeptide(L)' 'MFHCMRKKNGLDKEMKDCGLNLDKDIIFIEELIAKGQKDGEWKAKGRTEDKSFLYEIVANKVNGIDVDKWDYLAR' A
#
# COMPACT_ATOMS: atom_id res chain seq x y z
N MET A 1 11.76 7.02 -0.19
CA MET A 1 11.38 7.65 -1.46
C MET A 1 9.99 8.27 -1.41
N PHE A 2 8.93 7.47 -1.15
CA PHE A 2 7.53 7.94 -1.07
C PHE A 2 7.32 9.19 -0.19
N HIS A 3 7.78 9.14 1.07
CA HIS A 3 7.71 10.29 1.99
C HIS A 3 8.35 11.59 1.45
N CYS A 4 9.51 11.48 0.81
CA CYS A 4 10.22 12.63 0.27
C CYS A 4 9.48 13.23 -0.93
N MET A 5 8.97 12.39 -1.84
CA MET A 5 8.16 12.81 -2.98
C MET A 5 6.92 13.57 -2.53
N ARG A 6 6.18 13.01 -1.55
CA ARG A 6 4.97 13.61 -0.99
C ARG A 6 5.23 15.01 -0.42
N LYS A 7 6.25 15.15 0.43
CA LYS A 7 6.61 16.40 1.08
C LYS A 7 7.16 17.46 0.11
N LYS A 8 8.02 17.06 -0.84
CA LYS A 8 8.63 18.01 -1.79
C LYS A 8 7.62 18.60 -2.78
N ASN A 9 6.62 17.81 -3.15
CA ASN A 9 5.64 18.21 -4.17
C ASN A 9 4.32 18.72 -3.57
N GLY A 10 4.15 18.72 -2.24
CA GLY A 10 2.92 19.21 -1.60
C GLY A 10 1.68 18.34 -1.86
N LEU A 11 1.86 17.05 -2.17
CA LEU A 11 0.79 16.13 -2.57
C LEU A 11 -0.25 15.89 -1.47
N ASP A 12 0.06 16.24 -0.22
CA ASP A 12 -0.87 16.13 0.91
C ASP A 12 -2.19 16.88 0.66
N LYS A 13 -2.16 17.99 -0.09
CA LYS A 13 -3.37 18.76 -0.46
C LYS A 13 -4.18 18.01 -1.52
N GLU A 14 -3.54 17.60 -2.60
CA GLU A 14 -4.18 16.87 -3.70
C GLU A 14 -4.80 15.55 -3.24
N MET A 15 -4.13 14.83 -2.35
CA MET A 15 -4.67 13.61 -1.77
C MET A 15 -5.96 13.89 -0.98
N LYS A 16 -6.02 14.98 -0.22
CA LYS A 16 -7.26 15.38 0.49
C LYS A 16 -8.36 15.78 -0.48
N ASP A 17 -8.02 16.52 -1.54
CA ASP A 17 -8.97 16.97 -2.56
C ASP A 17 -9.58 15.78 -3.33
N CYS A 18 -8.80 14.70 -3.52
CA CYS A 18 -9.26 13.43 -4.06
C CYS A 18 -10.02 12.55 -3.05
N GLY A 19 -10.24 13.02 -1.82
CA GLY A 19 -11.01 12.32 -0.78
C GLY A 19 -10.23 11.28 0.03
N LEU A 20 -8.89 11.27 -0.03
CA LEU A 20 -8.07 10.37 0.81
C LEU A 20 -7.95 10.89 2.24
N ASN A 21 -7.95 9.96 3.19
CA ASN A 21 -7.61 10.20 4.58
C ASN A 21 -6.10 10.02 4.76
N LEU A 22 -5.35 11.12 4.84
CA LEU A 22 -3.90 11.09 4.95
C LEU A 22 -3.40 10.16 6.06
N ASP A 23 -3.96 10.22 7.26
CA ASP A 23 -3.45 9.46 8.41
C ASP A 23 -3.54 7.95 8.18
N LYS A 24 -4.63 7.47 7.58
CA LYS A 24 -4.85 6.04 7.30
C LYS A 24 -4.23 5.61 5.98
N ASP A 25 -4.35 6.41 4.94
CA ASP A 25 -4.00 6.03 3.57
C ASP A 25 -2.51 6.09 3.31
N ILE A 26 -1.79 7.00 3.98
CA ILE A 26 -0.32 7.00 3.96
C ILE A 26 0.21 5.70 4.58
N ILE A 27 -0.30 5.33 5.76
CA ILE A 27 0.10 4.09 6.44
C ILE A 27 -0.22 2.88 5.55
N PHE A 28 -1.39 2.87 4.93
CA PHE A 28 -1.78 1.81 4.02
C PHE A 28 -0.84 1.68 2.81
N ILE A 29 -0.51 2.78 2.13
CA ILE A 29 0.42 2.77 0.99
C ILE A 29 1.82 2.30 1.41
N GLU A 30 2.30 2.72 2.58
CA GLU A 30 3.58 2.26 3.11
C GLU A 30 3.59 0.77 3.41
N GLU A 31 2.50 0.24 3.95
CA GLU A 31 2.33 -1.17 4.19
C GLU A 31 2.26 -1.95 2.87
N LEU A 32 1.51 -1.49 1.86
CA LEU A 32 1.47 -2.12 0.53
C LEU A 32 2.86 -2.30 -0.10
N ILE A 33 3.77 -1.33 0.12
CA ILE A 33 5.13 -1.37 -0.45
C ILE A 33 6.08 -2.21 0.41
N ALA A 34 6.07 -2.01 1.73
CA ALA A 34 7.11 -2.53 2.62
C ALA A 34 6.67 -3.72 3.50
N LYS A 35 5.38 -3.80 3.83
CA LYS A 35 4.83 -4.74 4.82
C LYS A 35 3.60 -5.45 4.26
N GLY A 36 3.81 -6.58 3.59
CA GLY A 36 2.69 -7.48 3.35
C GLY A 36 2.30 -8.22 4.62
N GLN A 37 1.06 -8.69 4.67
CA GLN A 37 0.60 -9.57 5.72
C GLN A 37 1.32 -10.91 5.59
N LYS A 38 2.01 -11.32 6.66
CA LYS A 38 2.66 -12.62 6.77
C LYS A 38 2.35 -13.20 8.14
N ASP A 39 2.03 -14.49 8.17
CA ASP A 39 1.77 -15.29 9.37
C ASP A 39 0.55 -14.84 10.19
N GLY A 40 -0.64 -15.32 9.80
CA GLY A 40 -1.85 -15.59 10.61
C GLY A 40 -2.47 -14.50 11.50
N GLU A 41 -1.73 -13.48 11.90
CA GLU A 41 -2.11 -12.41 12.82
C GLU A 41 -2.21 -11.08 12.07
N TRP A 42 -3.32 -10.37 12.28
CA TRP A 42 -3.54 -9.06 11.68
C TRP A 42 -2.65 -7.98 12.30
N LYS A 43 -1.59 -7.58 11.59
CA LYS A 43 -0.62 -6.56 12.04
C LYS A 43 -0.73 -5.22 11.29
N ALA A 44 -1.54 -5.18 10.25
CA ALA A 44 -1.68 -4.00 9.41
C ALA A 44 -2.57 -2.93 10.08
N LYS A 45 -2.17 -1.68 9.97
CA LYS A 45 -2.82 -0.51 10.59
C LYS A 45 -3.55 0.36 9.57
N GLY A 46 -3.12 0.31 8.30
CA GLY A 46 -3.71 1.12 7.24
C GLY A 46 -5.14 0.71 6.90
N ARG A 47 -5.46 -0.58 7.04
CA ARG A 47 -6.79 -1.17 6.87
C ARG A 47 -7.07 -2.21 7.94
N THR A 48 -8.33 -2.61 8.01
CA THR A 48 -8.86 -3.68 8.86
C THR A 48 -8.85 -5.02 8.12
N GLU A 49 -8.99 -6.13 8.86
CA GLU A 49 -8.87 -7.50 8.33
C GLU A 49 -9.91 -7.86 7.26
N ASP A 50 -11.09 -7.24 7.29
CA ASP A 50 -12.10 -7.35 6.23
C ASP A 50 -11.60 -6.86 4.86
N LYS A 51 -10.51 -6.08 4.84
CA LYS A 51 -9.84 -5.57 3.63
C LYS A 51 -8.44 -6.14 3.43
N SER A 52 -8.17 -7.29 4.05
CA SER A 52 -6.92 -8.07 3.90
C SER A 52 -6.49 -8.28 2.44
N PHE A 53 -7.45 -8.62 1.59
CA PHE A 53 -7.23 -8.88 0.15
C PHE A 53 -6.54 -7.73 -0.60
N LEU A 54 -6.64 -6.48 -0.12
CA LEU A 54 -5.96 -5.36 -0.78
C LEU A 54 -4.43 -5.43 -0.66
N TYR A 55 -3.90 -6.06 0.38
CA TYR A 55 -2.47 -6.23 0.61
C TYR A 55 -1.82 -7.28 -0.30
N GLU A 56 -2.63 -8.09 -0.99
CA GLU A 56 -2.17 -9.15 -1.89
C GLU A 56 -2.00 -8.67 -3.34
N ILE A 57 -2.36 -7.41 -3.65
CA ILE A 57 -2.37 -6.89 -5.02
C ILE A 57 -0.98 -6.40 -5.46
N VAL A 58 -0.37 -5.49 -4.70
CA VAL A 58 0.86 -4.78 -5.10
C VAL A 58 2.12 -5.61 -4.86
N ALA A 59 2.26 -6.16 -3.65
CA ALA A 59 3.42 -6.96 -3.25
C ALA A 59 2.96 -8.10 -2.34
N ASN A 60 2.55 -9.20 -2.96
CA ASN A 60 1.97 -10.33 -2.25
C ASN A 60 3.05 -11.09 -1.47
N LYS A 61 2.98 -11.06 -0.13
CA LYS A 61 3.94 -11.77 0.74
C LYS A 61 3.51 -13.18 1.14
N VAL A 62 2.28 -13.59 0.79
CA VAL A 62 1.73 -14.91 1.08
C VAL A 62 2.23 -15.93 0.06
N ASN A 63 1.98 -15.68 -1.23
CA ASN A 63 2.33 -16.60 -2.31
C ASN A 63 3.18 -15.96 -3.42
N GLY A 64 3.37 -14.63 -3.39
CA GLY A 64 4.14 -13.92 -4.40
C GLY A 64 3.44 -13.76 -5.75
N ILE A 65 2.13 -13.95 -5.85
CA ILE A 65 1.35 -13.62 -7.04
C ILE A 65 0.88 -12.18 -6.90
N ASP A 66 1.51 -11.27 -7.62
CA ASP A 66 1.24 -9.82 -7.57
C ASP A 66 1.41 -9.16 -8.95
N VAL A 67 0.84 -7.95 -9.07
CA VAL A 67 0.86 -7.19 -10.33
C VAL A 67 2.27 -6.73 -10.74
N ASP A 68 3.19 -6.61 -9.78
CA ASP A 68 4.60 -6.27 -10.01
C ASP A 68 5.27 -7.31 -10.93
N LYS A 69 5.04 -8.61 -10.66
CA LYS A 69 5.55 -9.67 -11.54
C LYS A 69 4.86 -9.72 -12.89
N TRP A 70 3.56 -9.42 -12.96
CA TRP A 70 2.85 -9.43 -14.23
C TRP A 70 3.37 -8.34 -15.18
N ASP A 71 3.57 -7.12 -14.68
CA ASP A 71 4.16 -6.03 -15.47
C ASP A 71 5.58 -6.39 -15.93
N TYR A 72 6.41 -6.92 -15.03
CA TYR A 72 7.78 -7.30 -15.37
C TYR A 72 7.84 -8.41 -16.42
N LEU A 73 6.94 -9.41 -16.37
CA LEU A 73 6.92 -10.53 -17.32
C LEU A 73 6.42 -10.13 -18.72
N ALA A 74 5.54 -9.13 -18.81
CA ALA A 74 4.95 -8.69 -20.07
C ALA A 74 5.77 -7.61 -20.81
N ARG A 75 6.72 -6.97 -20.11
CA ARG A 75 7.57 -5.90 -20.63
C ARG A 75 8.72 -6.43 -21.48
#